data_AF-A0AAE1JE23-F1
#
_entry.id   AF-A0AAE1JE23-F1
#
_cell.length_a   1.000
_cell.length_b   1.000
_cell.length_c   1.000
_cell.angle_alpha   90.00
_cell.angle_beta   90.00
_cell.angle_gamma   90.00
#
_symmetry.space_group_name_H-M   'P 1'
#
loop_
_entity.id
_entity.type
_entity.pdbx_description
1 polymer ?
#
loop_
_entity_poly.entity_id
_entity_poly.type
_entity_poly.pdbx_seq_one_letter_code
_entity_poly.pdbx_strand_id
1 'polypeptide(L)'
;MEAPLKFLCILGLVVVLGSVGVIEKVEGAGECGKSTTPDNEALKLAPCASAAQDENASVPQSCCAQVKNIGKNPSCLCAVLLSDTAKASGVNLQIALTIPKRCNFANRPVGYKCGPYTLP
;
A
#
# COMPACT_ATOMS: atom_id res chain seq x y z
N MET A 1 22.22 1.30 47.80
CA MET A 1 21.29 2.17 47.04
C MET A 1 21.62 2.03 45.55
N GLU A 2 21.26 0.90 44.94
CA GLU A 2 21.90 0.45 43.67
C GLU A 2 20.88 0.25 42.54
N ALA A 3 19.60 0.42 42.85
CA ALA A 3 18.48 0.15 41.96
C ALA A 3 18.16 1.21 40.88
N PRO A 4 18.60 2.49 40.92
CA PRO A 4 18.08 3.47 39.96
C PRO A 4 18.76 3.36 38.58
N LEU A 5 19.99 2.85 38.51
CA LEU A 5 20.77 2.87 37.27
C LEU A 5 20.32 1.78 36.26
N LYS A 6 19.94 0.60 36.77
CA LYS A 6 19.45 -0.52 35.94
C LYS A 6 18.12 -0.19 35.27
N PHE A 7 17.23 0.52 35.96
CA PHE A 7 15.90 0.87 35.45
C PHE A 7 15.97 1.94 34.35
N LEU A 8 16.89 2.91 34.50
CA LEU A 8 17.15 3.94 33.48
C LEU A 8 17.74 3.37 32.19
N CYS A 9 18.66 2.39 32.28
CA CYS A 9 19.23 1.74 31.11
C CYS A 9 18.18 0.94 30.30
N ILE A 10 17.26 0.26 30.99
CA ILE A 10 16.20 -0.52 30.32
C ILE A 10 15.18 0.43 29.67
N LEU A 11 14.82 1.53 30.33
CA LEU A 11 13.92 2.54 29.77
C LEU A 11 14.53 3.25 28.55
N GLY A 12 15.83 3.55 28.59
CA GLY A 12 16.56 4.14 27.45
C GLY A 12 16.63 3.19 26.25
N LEU A 13 16.82 1.89 26.46
CA LEU A 13 16.90 0.90 25.39
C LEU A 13 15.55 0.69 24.68
N VAL A 14 14.44 0.77 25.43
CA VAL A 14 13.08 0.72 24.85
C VAL A 14 12.77 1.97 24.02
N VAL A 15 13.25 3.15 24.43
CA VAL A 15 13.05 4.41 23.68
C VAL A 15 13.93 4.46 22.42
N VAL A 16 15.14 3.91 22.46
CA VAL A 16 16.04 3.83 21.29
C VAL A 16 15.54 2.81 20.27
N LEU A 17 14.97 1.68 20.71
CA LEU A 17 14.29 0.74 19.81
C LEU A 17 12.95 1.29 19.29
N GLY A 18 12.28 2.16 20.04
CA GLY A 18 11.02 2.79 19.63
C GLY A 18 11.15 3.95 18.64
N SER A 19 12.36 4.41 18.33
CA SER A 19 12.62 5.57 17.47
C SER A 19 13.10 5.20 16.05
N VAL A 20 13.36 3.93 15.77
CA VAL A 20 13.46 3.43 14.40
C VAL A 20 12.05 3.02 13.97
N GLY A 21 11.36 3.97 13.33
CA GLY A 21 9.92 3.91 13.06
C GLY A 21 9.42 2.57 12.52
N VAL A 22 8.34 2.07 13.10
CA VAL A 22 6.98 2.12 12.55
C VAL A 22 6.05 1.81 13.73
N ILE A 23 5.52 2.86 14.37
CA ILE A 23 4.28 2.69 15.13
C ILE A 23 3.19 2.61 14.07
N GLU A 24 2.77 1.39 13.73
CA GLU A 24 1.41 0.99 13.34
C GLU A 24 1.41 -0.48 12.90
N LYS A 25 1.57 -1.40 13.85
CA LYS A 25 0.86 -2.67 13.78
C LYS A 25 0.18 -2.92 15.11
N VAL A 26 -0.72 -2.00 15.48
CA VAL A 26 -1.88 -2.43 16.25
C VAL A 26 -2.59 -3.45 15.37
N GLU A 27 -2.80 -4.66 15.88
CA GLU A 27 -3.51 -5.74 15.18
C GLU A 27 -5.01 -5.39 15.08
N GLY A 28 -5.31 -4.27 14.42
CA GLY A 28 -6.57 -4.01 13.76
C GLY A 28 -6.53 -4.67 12.38
N ALA A 29 -7.68 -4.77 11.70
CA ALA A 29 -7.73 -5.32 10.35
C ALA A 29 -6.60 -4.74 9.48
N GLY A 30 -5.85 -5.58 8.76
CA GLY A 30 -4.87 -5.08 7.79
C GLY A 30 -5.54 -4.10 6.81
N GLU A 31 -4.76 -3.32 6.05
CA GLU A 31 -5.30 -2.27 5.17
C GLU A 31 -6.37 -2.77 4.19
N CYS A 32 -6.33 -4.05 3.82
CA CYS A 32 -7.29 -4.74 2.96
C CYS A 32 -8.39 -5.53 3.69
N GLY A 33 -8.48 -5.43 5.02
CA GLY A 33 -9.43 -6.15 5.87
C GLY A 33 -8.81 -7.31 6.63
N LYS A 34 -9.63 -8.05 7.38
CA LYS A 34 -9.20 -9.18 8.22
C LYS A 34 -9.01 -10.49 7.44
N SER A 35 -9.63 -10.62 6.28
CA SER A 35 -9.74 -11.89 5.54
C SER A 35 -8.79 -11.99 4.35
N THR A 36 -8.00 -10.95 4.06
CA THR A 36 -7.14 -10.92 2.88
C THR A 36 -5.92 -10.05 3.13
N THR A 37 -4.82 -10.38 2.45
CA THR A 37 -3.57 -9.61 2.49
C THR A 37 -3.48 -8.70 1.25
N PRO A 38 -2.67 -7.63 1.31
CA PRO A 38 -2.37 -6.82 0.13
C PRO A 38 -1.84 -7.66 -1.04
N ASP A 39 -0.97 -8.64 -0.77
CA ASP A 39 -0.45 -9.53 -1.81
C ASP A 39 -1.55 -10.36 -2.50
N ASN A 40 -2.52 -10.88 -1.75
CA ASN A 40 -3.64 -11.60 -2.33
C ASN A 40 -4.54 -10.69 -3.17
N GLU A 41 -4.72 -9.43 -2.77
CA GLU A 41 -5.42 -8.43 -3.58
C GLU A 41 -4.60 -8.01 -4.81
N ALA A 42 -3.26 -7.98 -4.73
CA ALA A 42 -2.38 -7.69 -5.86
C ALA A 42 -2.51 -8.76 -6.97
N LEU A 43 -2.65 -10.03 -6.61
CA LEU A 43 -2.89 -11.11 -7.58
C LEU A 43 -4.16 -10.89 -8.40
N LYS A 44 -5.20 -10.29 -7.79
CA LYS A 44 -6.44 -9.94 -8.50
C LYS A 44 -6.25 -8.83 -9.54
N LEU A 45 -5.16 -8.08 -9.45
CA LEU A 45 -4.74 -7.07 -10.41
C LEU A 45 -3.79 -7.62 -11.48
N ALA A 46 -3.58 -8.93 -11.58
CA ALA A 46 -2.80 -9.53 -12.68
C ALA A 46 -3.21 -9.03 -14.09
N PRO A 47 -4.50 -8.82 -14.42
CA PRO A 47 -4.89 -8.24 -15.71
C PRO A 47 -4.37 -6.80 -15.93
N CYS A 48 -3.96 -6.10 -14.89
CA CYS A 48 -3.39 -4.76 -14.96
C CYS A 48 -1.87 -4.75 -15.17
N ALA A 49 -1.18 -5.89 -15.09
CA ALA A 49 0.28 -5.93 -15.02
C ALA A 49 0.95 -5.13 -16.16
N SER A 50 0.58 -5.37 -17.41
CA SER A 50 1.13 -4.62 -18.55
C SER A 50 0.80 -3.13 -18.50
N ALA A 51 -0.43 -2.78 -18.11
CA ALA A 51 -0.85 -1.38 -17.94
C ALA A 51 -0.16 -0.67 -16.78
N ALA A 52 0.32 -1.43 -15.79
CA ALA A 52 1.04 -0.94 -14.62
C ALA A 52 2.56 -0.85 -14.84
N GLN A 53 3.07 -1.51 -15.88
CA GLN A 53 4.47 -1.47 -16.32
C GLN A 53 4.70 -0.44 -17.43
N ASP A 54 3.72 -0.21 -18.29
CA ASP A 54 3.81 0.68 -19.46
C ASP A 54 2.61 1.64 -19.52
N GLU A 55 2.92 2.93 -19.56
CA GLU A 55 1.93 4.01 -19.65
C GLU A 55 1.13 3.98 -20.96
N ASN A 56 1.72 3.44 -22.04
CA ASN A 56 1.14 3.37 -23.38
C ASN A 56 0.38 2.06 -23.64
N ALA A 57 0.50 1.06 -22.76
CA ALA A 57 -0.22 -0.19 -22.92
C ALA A 57 -1.75 0.04 -22.97
N SER A 58 -2.51 -0.88 -23.56
CA SER A 58 -3.97 -0.83 -23.42
C SER A 58 -4.37 -1.31 -22.03
N VAL A 59 -5.42 -0.72 -21.45
CA VAL A 59 -5.96 -1.16 -20.16
C VAL A 59 -7.15 -2.08 -20.41
N PRO A 60 -7.09 -3.38 -20.05
CA PRO A 60 -8.21 -4.27 -20.27
C PRO A 60 -9.38 -3.90 -19.34
N GLN A 61 -10.61 -4.15 -19.80
CA GLN A 61 -11.82 -3.86 -19.02
C GLN A 61 -11.83 -4.59 -17.66
N SER A 62 -11.30 -5.82 -17.62
CA SER A 62 -11.14 -6.58 -16.38
C SER A 62 -10.20 -5.88 -15.39
N CYS A 63 -9.11 -5.26 -15.85
CA CYS A 63 -8.26 -4.45 -15.00
C CYS A 63 -9.06 -3.28 -14.40
N CYS A 64 -9.78 -2.51 -15.21
CA CYS A 64 -10.59 -1.40 -14.72
C CYS A 64 -11.64 -1.84 -13.70
N ALA A 65 -12.30 -2.98 -13.91
CA ALA A 65 -13.26 -3.51 -12.93
C ALA A 65 -12.61 -3.78 -11.56
N GLN A 66 -11.41 -4.36 -11.56
CA GLN A 66 -10.68 -4.67 -10.33
C GLN A 66 -10.18 -3.39 -9.64
N VAL A 67 -9.58 -2.46 -10.40
CA VAL A 67 -9.11 -1.17 -9.88
C VAL A 67 -10.27 -0.35 -9.29
N LYS A 68 -11.45 -0.37 -9.93
CA LYS A 68 -12.66 0.27 -9.40
C LYS A 68 -13.12 -0.31 -8.07
N ASN A 69 -12.96 -1.63 -7.88
CA ASN A 69 -13.34 -2.27 -6.62
C ASN A 69 -12.36 -1.95 -5.50
N ILE A 70 -11.06 -2.10 -5.74
CA ILE A 70 -10.04 -1.81 -4.71
C ILE A 70 -9.95 -0.30 -4.41
N GLY A 71 -10.19 0.57 -5.39
CA GLY A 71 -10.16 2.02 -5.22
C GLY A 71 -11.23 2.58 -4.26
N LYS A 72 -12.23 1.77 -3.88
CA LYS A 72 -13.18 2.13 -2.80
C LYS A 72 -12.53 2.11 -1.42
N ASN A 73 -11.44 1.36 -1.25
CA ASN A 73 -10.63 1.33 -0.05
C ASN A 73 -9.22 1.83 -0.40
N PRO A 74 -8.98 3.15 -0.33
CA PRO A 74 -7.71 3.74 -0.74
C PRO A 74 -6.53 3.25 0.11
N SER A 75 -6.74 2.88 1.39
CA SER A 75 -5.68 2.26 2.20
C SER A 75 -5.25 0.92 1.62
N CYS A 76 -6.20 0.03 1.33
CA CYS A 76 -5.88 -1.24 0.68
C CYS A 76 -5.20 -1.05 -0.68
N LEU A 77 -5.68 -0.10 -1.49
CA LEU A 77 -5.03 0.22 -2.76
C LEU A 77 -3.57 0.62 -2.58
N CYS A 78 -3.26 1.49 -1.61
CA CYS A 78 -1.90 1.87 -1.28
C CYS A 78 -1.06 0.66 -0.85
N ALA A 79 -1.59 -0.18 0.03
CA ALA A 79 -0.93 -1.39 0.50
C ALA A 79 -0.61 -2.35 -0.65
N VAL A 80 -1.54 -2.53 -1.58
CA VAL A 80 -1.38 -3.38 -2.76
C VAL A 80 -0.30 -2.86 -3.68
N LEU A 81 -0.29 -1.55 -3.94
CA LEU A 81 0.72 -0.92 -4.77
C LEU A 81 2.15 -1.02 -4.17
N LEU A 82 2.24 -1.12 -2.85
CA LEU A 82 3.49 -1.27 -2.10
C LEU A 82 3.81 -2.72 -1.70
N SER A 83 2.97 -3.68 -2.07
CA SER A 83 3.13 -5.09 -1.71
C SER A 83 4.29 -5.74 -2.47
N ASP A 84 4.82 -6.83 -1.93
CA ASP A 84 5.94 -7.54 -2.55
C ASP A 84 5.54 -8.21 -3.86
N THR A 85 4.29 -8.65 -3.98
CA THR A 85 3.72 -9.18 -5.23
C THR A 85 3.70 -8.13 -6.34
N ALA A 86 3.29 -6.88 -6.02
CA ALA A 86 3.31 -5.80 -7.01
C ALA A 86 4.74 -5.48 -7.46
N LYS A 87 5.70 -5.39 -6.52
CA LYS A 87 7.12 -5.16 -6.82
C LYS A 87 7.72 -6.30 -7.66
N ALA A 88 7.47 -7.55 -7.28
CA ALA A 88 7.96 -8.73 -7.99
C ALA A 88 7.37 -8.83 -9.41
N SER A 89 6.16 -8.31 -9.61
CA SER A 89 5.52 -8.21 -10.92
C SER A 89 6.04 -7.04 -11.76
N GLY A 90 7.06 -6.32 -11.31
CA GLY A 90 7.64 -5.19 -12.06
C GLY A 90 6.73 -3.98 -12.17
N VAL A 91 5.71 -3.86 -11.32
CA VAL A 91 4.78 -2.72 -11.33
C VAL A 91 5.53 -1.43 -11.05
N ASN A 92 5.37 -0.45 -11.94
CA ASN A 92 5.86 0.89 -11.70
C ASN A 92 4.77 1.72 -11.03
N LEU A 93 5.04 2.21 -9.83
CA LEU A 93 4.06 2.95 -9.04
C LEU A 93 3.54 4.21 -9.76
N GLN A 94 4.42 4.97 -10.42
CA GLN A 94 4.01 6.18 -11.14
C GLN A 94 3.08 5.86 -12.29
N ILE A 95 3.35 4.77 -13.02
CA ILE A 95 2.51 4.32 -14.15
C ILE A 95 1.20 3.74 -13.63
N ALA A 96 1.23 2.92 -12.58
CA ALA A 96 0.04 2.33 -11.97
C ALA A 96 -0.96 3.38 -11.48
N LEU A 97 -0.47 4.51 -10.94
CA LEU A 97 -1.30 5.63 -10.51
C LEU A 97 -2.03 6.34 -11.68
N THR A 98 -1.59 6.14 -12.93
CA THR A 98 -2.30 6.65 -14.11
C THR A 98 -3.45 5.74 -14.56
N ILE A 99 -3.51 4.48 -14.11
CA ILE A 99 -4.54 3.51 -14.54
C ILE A 99 -5.95 4.01 -14.23
N PRO A 100 -6.26 4.56 -13.03
CA PRO A 100 -7.60 5.11 -12.77
C PRO A 100 -8.01 6.22 -13.74
N LYS A 101 -7.05 7.00 -14.25
CA LYS A 101 -7.28 8.03 -15.28
C LYS A 101 -7.56 7.38 -16.64
N ARG A 102 -6.78 6.38 -17.04
CA ARG A 102 -6.95 5.62 -18.29
C ARG A 102 -8.25 4.82 -18.32
N CYS A 103 -8.72 4.34 -17.17
CA CYS A 103 -10.03 3.73 -16.98
C CYS A 103 -11.19 4.73 -16.88
N ASN A 104 -10.92 6.03 -16.94
CA ASN A 104 -11.92 7.10 -16.91
C ASN A 104 -12.86 7.08 -15.69
N PHE A 105 -12.33 6.83 -14.48
CA PHE A 105 -13.15 6.88 -13.25
C PHE A 105 -13.44 8.32 -12.82
N ALA A 106 -14.73 8.64 -12.67
CA ALA A 106 -15.19 9.96 -12.23
C ALA A 106 -14.85 10.28 -10.77
N ASN A 107 -14.92 9.27 -9.88
CA ASN A 107 -14.65 9.42 -8.44
C ASN A 107 -13.30 8.81 -8.09
N ARG A 108 -12.22 9.50 -8.42
CA ARG A 108 -10.86 9.07 -8.08
C ARG A 108 -10.49 9.61 -6.68
N PRO A 109 -9.87 8.81 -5.79
CA PRO A 109 -9.41 9.29 -4.49
C PRO A 109 -8.17 10.19 -4.63
N VAL A 110 -8.39 11.43 -5.08
CA VAL A 110 -7.32 12.43 -5.26
C VAL A 110 -6.83 12.92 -3.90
N GLY A 111 -5.52 13.03 -3.72
CA GLY A 111 -4.90 13.57 -2.51
C GLY A 111 -4.75 12.57 -1.36
N TYR A 112 -5.13 11.30 -1.54
CA TYR A 112 -4.91 10.28 -0.52
C TYR A 112 -3.42 9.94 -0.39
N LYS A 113 -2.92 9.91 0.86
CA LYS A 113 -1.50 9.67 1.15
C LYS A 113 -1.24 8.17 1.36
N CYS A 114 -0.54 7.56 0.41
CA CYS A 114 0.05 6.22 0.50
C CYS A 114 1.48 6.31 1.09
N GLY A 115 1.60 6.69 2.37
CA GLY A 115 2.89 6.96 2.99
C GLY A 115 3.61 8.13 2.29
N PRO A 116 4.77 7.93 1.64
CA PRO A 116 5.47 8.99 0.91
C PRO A 116 4.81 9.36 -0.44
N TYR A 117 3.86 8.56 -0.95
CA TYR A 117 3.20 8.80 -2.23
C TYR A 117 1.81 9.40 -2.04
N THR A 118 1.35 10.20 -3.00
CA THR A 118 -0.01 10.76 -3.00
C THR A 118 -0.74 10.35 -4.28
N LEU A 119 -1.99 9.89 -4.15
CA LEU A 119 -2.81 9.50 -5.29
C LEU A 119 -3.20 10.76 -6.12
N PRO A 120 -2.95 10.76 -7.44
CA PRO A 120 -3.20 11.90 -8.33
C PRO A 120 -4.63 11.97 -8.91
#